data_AF-X1HLF6-F1
#
_entry.id   AF-X1HLF6-F1
#
_cell.length_a   1.000
_cell.length_b   1.000
_cell.length_c   1.000
_cell.angle_alpha   90.00
_cell.angle_beta   90.00
_cell.angle_gamma   90.00
#
_symmetry.space_group_name_H-M   'P 1'
#
loop_
_entity.id
_entity.type
_entity.pdbx_description
1 polymer ?
#
loop_
_entity_poly.entity_id
_entity_poly.type
_entity_poly.pdbx_seq_one_letter_code
_entity_poly.pdbx_strand_id
1 'polypeptide(L)'
;MKSNLKNKKFLAKTTESMRLVYYDLVVKILRKKKQVIPCYAGISNIHLNYDGNIWPCCVLGYAHSMGNIRDYDFDYDAVYNSQKAKEVRKYIKEGNCYCPLANQSYSNMIISLPYLMKAFKNYLKYR
;
A
#
# COMPACT_ATOMS: atom_id res chain seq x y z
N MET A 1 0.87 -3.94 23.63
CA MET A 1 -0.16 -3.84 22.56
C MET A 1 -1.24 -4.90 22.69
N LYS A 2 -0.91 -6.20 22.77
CA LYS A 2 -1.90 -7.30 22.89
C LYS A 2 -2.75 -7.29 24.17
N SER A 3 -2.25 -6.72 25.28
CA SER A 3 -2.88 -6.77 26.60
C SER A 3 -4.01 -5.76 26.84
N ASN A 4 -4.27 -4.83 25.92
CA ASN A 4 -5.12 -3.66 26.18
C ASN A 4 -6.24 -3.46 25.13
N LEU A 5 -6.70 -4.56 24.51
CA LEU A 5 -7.70 -4.52 23.43
C LEU A 5 -9.14 -4.64 23.93
N LYS A 6 -9.41 -5.39 25.00
CA LYS A 6 -10.78 -5.70 25.47
C LYS A 6 -11.65 -4.45 25.72
N ASN A 7 -11.07 -3.39 26.28
CA ASN A 7 -11.80 -2.17 26.69
C ASN A 7 -11.78 -1.03 25.66
N LYS A 8 -11.22 -1.24 24.46
CA LYS A 8 -11.14 -0.19 23.43
C LYS A 8 -12.40 -0.13 22.56
N LYS A 9 -12.74 1.08 22.08
CA LYS A 9 -13.80 1.30 21.08
C LYS A 9 -13.55 0.46 19.82
N PHE A 10 -14.61 0.09 19.12
CA PHE A 10 -14.58 -0.78 17.93
C PHE A 10 -13.48 -0.39 16.90
N LEU A 11 -13.42 0.88 16.50
CA LEU A 11 -12.42 1.37 15.55
C LEU A 11 -10.97 1.18 16.03
N ALA A 12 -10.73 1.38 17.33
CA ALA A 12 -9.42 1.16 17.91
C ALA A 12 -9.06 -0.34 17.95
N LYS A 13 -10.02 -1.23 18.19
CA LYS A 13 -9.80 -2.69 18.09
C LYS A 13 -9.42 -3.12 16.67
N THR A 14 -10.13 -2.60 15.67
CA THR A 14 -9.88 -2.90 14.24
C THR A 14 -8.49 -2.43 13.80
N THR A 15 -8.15 -1.17 14.07
CA THR A 15 -6.85 -0.60 13.68
C THR A 15 -5.67 -1.30 14.35
N GLU A 16 -5.77 -1.67 15.62
CA GLU A 16 -4.74 -2.42 16.33
C GLU A 16 -4.58 -3.85 15.79
N SER A 17 -5.68 -4.51 15.40
CA SER A 17 -5.67 -5.84 14.79
C SER A 17 -4.94 -5.85 13.45
N MET A 18 -5.17 -4.82 12.62
CA MET A 18 -4.41 -4.61 11.39
C MET A 18 -2.94 -4.29 11.68
N ARG A 19 -2.67 -3.48 12.70
CA ARG A 19 -1.30 -3.09 13.08
C ARG A 19 -0.46 -4.30 13.54
N LEU A 20 -1.07 -5.31 14.17
CA LEU A 20 -0.39 -6.59 14.47
C LEU A 20 0.06 -7.32 13.20
N VAL A 21 -0.76 -7.33 12.15
CA VAL A 21 -0.39 -7.94 10.86
C VAL A 21 0.69 -7.12 10.17
N TYR A 22 0.56 -5.79 10.20
CA TYR A 22 1.55 -4.86 9.66
C TYR A 22 2.94 -5.09 10.25
N TYR A 23 3.08 -5.21 11.58
CA TYR A 23 4.41 -5.43 12.17
C TYR A 23 5.03 -6.78 11.78
N ASP A 24 4.22 -7.84 11.63
CA ASP A 24 4.69 -9.12 11.09
C ASP A 24 5.18 -8.98 9.64
N LEU A 25 4.48 -8.18 8.82
CA LEU A 25 4.89 -7.88 7.45
C LEU A 25 6.19 -7.07 7.42
N VAL A 26 6.31 -5.99 8.20
CA VAL A 26 7.51 -5.13 8.24
C VAL A 26 8.76 -5.94 8.59
N VAL A 27 8.70 -6.78 9.63
CA VAL A 27 9.85 -7.62 10.01
C VAL A 27 10.26 -8.53 8.85
N LYS A 28 9.31 -9.12 8.12
CA LYS A 28 9.60 -9.98 6.97
C LYS A 28 10.14 -9.20 5.78
N ILE A 29 9.57 -8.04 5.47
CA ILE A 29 9.99 -7.17 4.36
C ILE A 29 11.42 -6.70 4.59
N LEU A 30 11.74 -6.19 5.78
CA LEU A 30 13.08 -5.69 6.10
C LEU A 30 14.14 -6.80 6.16
N ARG A 31 13.79 -7.99 6.69
CA ARG A 31 14.71 -9.14 6.74
C ARG A 31 14.98 -9.73 5.36
N LYS A 32 13.93 -9.91 4.54
CA LYS A 32 14.05 -10.56 3.23
C LYS A 32 14.39 -9.58 2.10
N LYS A 33 14.33 -8.27 2.36
CA LYS A 33 14.50 -7.18 1.38
C LYS A 33 13.71 -7.40 0.09
N LYS A 34 12.47 -7.88 0.21
CA LYS A 34 11.59 -8.15 -0.92
C LYS A 34 10.13 -7.91 -0.59
N GLN A 35 9.31 -7.82 -1.62
CA GLN A 35 7.86 -7.76 -1.51
C GLN A 35 7.31 -9.08 -0.90
N VAL A 36 6.72 -8.99 0.30
CA VAL A 36 6.14 -10.16 1.03
C VAL A 36 4.64 -10.31 0.81
N ILE A 37 3.96 -9.19 0.53
CA ILE A 37 2.55 -9.07 0.18
C ILE A 37 2.47 -8.38 -1.19
N PRO A 38 1.57 -8.76 -2.10
CA PRO A 38 1.40 -8.05 -3.36
C PRO A 38 1.17 -6.55 -3.11
N CYS A 39 1.88 -5.71 -3.85
CA CYS A 39 1.71 -4.27 -3.78
C CYS A 39 0.75 -3.80 -4.88
N TYR A 40 -0.26 -3.03 -4.48
CA TYR A 40 -1.26 -2.44 -5.37
C TYR A 40 -1.06 -0.92 -5.53
N ALA A 41 0.14 -0.41 -5.24
CA ALA A 41 0.51 0.98 -5.49
C ALA A 41 0.35 1.33 -6.99
N GLY A 42 -0.19 2.50 -7.28
CA GLY A 42 -0.56 2.90 -8.63
C GLY A 42 -1.82 2.22 -9.17
N ILE A 43 -2.53 1.42 -8.36
CA ILE A 43 -3.87 0.87 -8.66
C ILE A 43 -4.85 1.29 -7.57
N SER A 44 -4.52 0.99 -6.31
CA SER A 44 -5.35 1.32 -5.15
C SER A 44 -5.21 2.77 -4.68
N ASN A 45 -4.09 3.40 -5.04
CA ASN A 45 -3.80 4.79 -4.71
C ASN A 45 -2.81 5.36 -5.73
N ILE A 46 -2.83 6.68 -5.81
CA ILE A 46 -1.94 7.53 -6.59
C ILE A 46 -1.65 8.77 -5.76
N HIS A 47 -0.56 9.46 -6.06
CA HIS A 47 -0.23 10.73 -5.43
C HIS A 47 0.02 11.76 -6.52
N LEU A 48 -0.57 12.95 -6.40
CA LEU A 48 -0.30 14.10 -7.26
C LEU A 48 0.65 15.04 -6.52
N ASN A 49 1.81 15.32 -7.12
CA ASN A 49 2.76 16.29 -6.59
C ASN A 49 2.45 17.71 -7.08
N TYR A 50 3.01 18.73 -6.42
CA TYR A 50 2.77 20.16 -6.72
C TYR A 50 3.13 20.57 -8.17
N ASP A 51 4.05 19.84 -8.78
CA ASP A 51 4.52 20.03 -10.15
C ASP A 51 3.66 19.32 -11.20
N GLY A 52 2.57 18.65 -10.79
CA GLY A 52 1.70 17.92 -11.70
C GLY A 52 2.09 16.46 -11.91
N ASN A 53 3.20 15.98 -11.33
CA ASN A 53 3.60 14.58 -11.47
C ASN A 53 2.66 13.64 -10.71
N ILE A 54 2.23 12.57 -11.38
CA ILE A 54 1.46 11.47 -10.81
C ILE A 54 2.44 10.37 -10.40
N TRP A 55 2.37 9.96 -9.15
CA TRP A 55 3.22 8.93 -8.55
C TRP A 55 2.39 7.70 -8.15
N PRO A 56 2.95 6.49 -8.25
CA PRO A 56 2.25 5.28 -7.84
C PRO A 56 2.17 5.14 -6.32
N CYS A 57 3.15 5.70 -5.60
CA CYS A 57 3.21 5.77 -4.15
C CYS A 57 4.28 6.80 -3.72
N CYS A 58 4.24 7.18 -2.44
CA CYS A 58 5.23 8.11 -1.86
C CYS A 58 6.68 7.61 -1.81
N VAL A 59 6.94 6.30 -1.95
CA VAL A 59 8.32 5.77 -1.96
C VAL A 59 8.94 5.81 -3.35
N LEU A 60 8.14 5.58 -4.39
CA LEU A 60 8.62 5.55 -5.76
C LEU A 60 8.40 6.87 -6.50
N GLY A 61 7.93 7.92 -5.83
CA GLY A 61 7.49 9.15 -6.50
C GLY A 61 8.53 9.77 -7.44
N TYR A 62 9.76 9.94 -6.96
CA TYR A 62 10.82 10.54 -7.77
C TYR A 62 11.52 9.54 -8.71
N ALA A 63 11.50 8.24 -8.40
CA ALA A 63 12.19 7.22 -9.17
C ALA A 63 11.33 6.64 -10.32
N HIS A 64 10.01 6.60 -10.13
CA HIS A 64 9.05 6.00 -11.06
C HIS A 64 7.77 6.83 -11.15
N SER A 65 7.88 8.06 -11.65
CA SER A 65 6.70 8.88 -12.00
C SER A 65 5.89 8.21 -13.12
N MET A 66 4.57 8.22 -13.00
CA MET A 66 3.63 7.66 -13.98
C MET A 66 3.35 8.62 -15.14
N GLY A 67 3.70 9.91 -15.00
CA GLY A 67 3.45 10.97 -15.99
C GLY A 67 3.16 12.31 -15.31
N ASN A 68 3.24 13.41 -16.06
CA ASN A 68 2.80 14.71 -15.57
C ASN A 68 1.42 15.02 -16.14
N ILE A 69 0.45 15.35 -15.28
CA ILE A 69 -0.93 15.60 -15.69
C ILE A 69 -1.08 16.83 -16.60
N ARG A 70 -0.12 17.77 -16.55
CA ARG A 70 -0.10 18.97 -17.40
C ARG A 70 0.20 18.66 -18.86
N ASP A 71 0.88 17.54 -19.14
CA ASP A 71 1.18 17.08 -20.50
C ASP A 71 -0.02 16.41 -21.18
N TYR A 72 -1.09 16.16 -20.41
CA TYR A 72 -2.29 15.44 -20.84
C TYR A 72 -3.55 16.30 -20.66
N ASP A 73 -3.43 17.63 -20.72
CA ASP A 73 -4.57 18.57 -20.54
C ASP A 73 -5.38 18.30 -19.27
N PHE A 74 -4.70 17.87 -18.20
CA PHE A 74 -5.29 17.48 -16.92
C PHE A 74 -6.20 16.23 -16.97
N ASP A 75 -6.14 15.44 -18.04
CA ASP A 75 -6.80 14.13 -18.15
C ASP A 75 -5.99 13.05 -17.40
N TYR A 76 -6.46 12.73 -16.20
CA TYR A 76 -5.88 11.66 -15.39
C TYR A 76 -5.99 10.28 -16.04
N ASP A 77 -7.10 9.97 -16.71
CA ASP A 77 -7.31 8.64 -17.30
C ASP A 77 -6.34 8.43 -18.47
N ALA A 78 -6.05 9.49 -19.24
CA ALA A 78 -5.00 9.46 -20.26
C ALA A 78 -3.61 9.19 -19.65
N VAL A 79 -3.24 9.85 -18.55
CA VAL A 79 -1.99 9.59 -17.82
C VAL A 79 -1.94 8.16 -17.30
N TYR A 80 -3.02 7.70 -16.66
CA TYR A 80 -3.09 6.39 -16.03
C TYR A 80 -2.99 5.25 -17.05
N ASN A 81 -3.57 5.43 -18.23
CA ASN A 81 -3.54 4.46 -19.33
C ASN A 81 -2.30 4.57 -20.22
N SER A 82 -1.45 5.57 -19.99
CA SER A 82 -0.19 5.75 -20.71
C SER A 82 0.74 4.54 -20.56
N GLN A 83 1.64 4.38 -21.53
CA GLN A 83 2.64 3.32 -21.52
C GLN A 83 3.57 3.42 -20.29
N LYS A 84 3.98 4.65 -19.93
CA LYS A 84 4.80 4.92 -18.74
C LYS A 84 4.12 4.44 -17.46
N ALA A 85 2.86 4.79 -17.26
CA ALA A 85 2.08 4.34 -16.10
C ALA A 85 1.93 2.81 -16.04
N LYS A 86 1.74 2.15 -17.20
CA LYS A 86 1.69 0.69 -17.30
C LYS A 86 3.03 0.05 -16.91
N GLU A 87 4.15 0.60 -17.34
CA GLU A 87 5.50 0.13 -16.98
C GLU A 87 5.79 0.25 -15.49
N VAL A 88 5.40 1.38 -14.88
CA VAL A 88 5.52 1.58 -13.43
C VAL A 88 4.70 0.56 -12.65
N ARG A 89 3.45 0.31 -13.05
CA ARG A 89 2.62 -0.73 -12.42
C ARG A 89 3.20 -2.14 -12.62
N LYS A 90 3.79 -2.42 -13.80
CA LYS A 90 4.48 -3.68 -14.07
C LYS A 90 5.69 -3.86 -13.14
N TYR A 91 6.52 -2.83 -13.00
CA TYR A 91 7.68 -2.82 -12.09
C TYR A 91 7.28 -3.15 -10.63
N ILE A 92 6.17 -2.57 -10.16
CA ILE A 92 5.63 -2.84 -8.82
C ILE A 92 5.10 -4.27 -8.71
N LYS A 93 4.38 -4.74 -9.73
CA LYS A 93 3.82 -6.10 -9.78
C LYS A 93 4.92 -7.17 -9.74
N GLU A 94 6.06 -6.91 -10.39
CA GLU A 94 7.23 -7.79 -10.41
C GLU A 94 7.97 -7.85 -9.07
N GLY A 95 7.63 -6.99 -8.10
CA GLY A 95 8.19 -7.04 -6.75
C GLY A 95 9.58 -6.41 -6.64
N ASN A 96 9.91 -5.47 -7.54
CA ASN A 96 11.18 -4.75 -7.58
C ASN A 96 11.33 -3.69 -6.44
N CYS A 97 10.53 -3.79 -5.38
CA CYS A 97 10.55 -2.89 -4.22
C CYS A 97 10.27 -3.67 -2.92
N TYR A 98 10.69 -3.13 -1.78
CA TYR A 98 10.48 -3.71 -0.45
C TYR A 98 10.07 -2.65 0.59
N CYS A 99 9.01 -1.89 0.27
CA CYS A 99 8.52 -0.79 1.12
C CYS A 99 7.92 -1.29 2.45
N PRO A 100 8.42 -0.81 3.63
CA PRO A 100 7.84 -1.13 4.94
C PRO A 100 6.74 -0.13 5.36
N LEU A 101 6.33 0.79 4.49
CA LEU A 101 5.48 1.91 4.86
C LEU A 101 4.05 1.46 5.21
N ALA A 102 3.52 2.01 6.29
CA ALA A 102 2.25 1.60 6.85
C ALA A 102 1.05 1.90 5.94
N ASN A 103 1.03 3.08 5.31
CA ASN A 103 -0.08 3.51 4.44
C ASN A 103 -0.36 2.50 3.32
N GLN A 104 0.67 2.12 2.55
CA GLN A 104 0.58 1.17 1.46
C GLN A 104 0.31 -0.24 1.98
N SER A 105 0.92 -0.60 3.11
CA SER A 105 0.69 -1.90 3.73
C SER A 105 -0.77 -2.09 4.13
N TYR A 106 -1.44 -1.07 4.69
CA TYR A 106 -2.86 -1.16 5.02
C TYR A 106 -3.73 -1.36 3.78
N SER A 107 -3.53 -0.58 2.72
CA SER A 107 -4.25 -0.77 1.45
C SER A 107 -4.03 -2.17 0.87
N ASN A 108 -2.77 -2.64 0.84
CA ASN A 108 -2.44 -3.98 0.36
C ASN A 108 -3.11 -5.09 1.19
N MET A 109 -3.19 -4.92 2.52
CA MET A 109 -3.84 -5.90 3.40
C MET A 109 -5.36 -5.97 3.21
N ILE A 110 -6.01 -4.84 2.89
CA ILE A 110 -7.46 -4.82 2.62
C ILE A 110 -7.76 -5.55 1.31
N ILE A 111 -6.95 -5.31 0.28
CA ILE A 111 -7.16 -5.88 -1.06
C ILE A 111 -6.73 -7.36 -1.10
N SER A 112 -5.68 -7.74 -0.38
CA SER A 112 -5.16 -9.11 -0.37
C SER A 112 -5.94 -9.99 0.59
N LEU A 113 -6.84 -10.83 0.05
CA LEU A 113 -7.74 -11.69 0.82
C LEU A 113 -7.05 -12.50 1.94
N PRO A 114 -5.86 -13.14 1.75
CA PRO A 114 -5.21 -13.88 2.83
C PRO A 114 -4.83 -13.01 4.02
N TYR A 115 -4.38 -11.78 3.77
CA TYR A 115 -3.97 -10.85 4.82
C TYR A 115 -5.15 -10.14 5.46
N LEU A 116 -6.22 -9.88 4.70
CA LEU A 116 -7.49 -9.42 5.24
C LEU A 116 -8.07 -10.44 6.23
N MET A 117 -8.10 -11.73 5.83
CA MET A 117 -8.56 -12.82 6.69
C MET A 117 -7.68 -12.96 7.94
N LYS A 118 -6.36 -12.76 7.82
CA LYS A 118 -5.44 -12.75 8.96
C LYS A 118 -5.74 -11.59 9.93
N ALA A 119 -6.00 -10.39 9.41
CA ALA A 119 -6.39 -9.24 10.23
C ALA A 119 -7.75 -9.48 10.91
N PHE A 120 -8.71 -10.05 10.20
CA PHE A 120 -10.01 -10.42 10.76
C PHE A 120 -9.92 -11.49 11.84
N LYS A 121 -9.08 -12.52 11.65
CA LYS A 121 -8.80 -13.53 12.68
C LYS A 121 -8.17 -12.91 13.93
N ASN A 122 -7.26 -11.96 13.78
CA ASN A 122 -6.71 -11.21 14.91
C ASN A 122 -7.79 -10.40 15.62
N TYR A 123 -8.67 -9.73 14.86
CA TYR A 123 -9.79 -8.99 15.42
C TYR A 123 -10.72 -9.88 16.26
N LEU A 124 -11.11 -11.06 15.75
CA LEU A 124 -11.92 -12.02 16.49
C LEU A 124 -11.20 -12.57 17.73
N LYS A 125 -9.90 -12.85 17.65
CA LYS A 125 -9.11 -13.38 18.75
C LYS A 125 -8.96 -12.40 19.92
N TYR A 126 -8.93 -11.09 19.63
CA TYR A 126 -8.74 -10.04 20.62
C TYR A 126 -10.00 -9.19 20.86
N ARG A 127 -11.16 -9.66 20.36
CA ARG A 127 -12.48 -9.11 20.69
C ARG A 127 -12.80 -9.32 22.16
#